data_AF-A0A431HQF5-F1
#
_entry.id   AF-A0A431HQF5-F1
#
_cell.length_a   1.000
_cell.length_b   1.000
_cell.length_c   1.000
_cell.angle_alpha   90.00
_cell.angle_beta   90.00
_cell.angle_gamma   90.00
#
_symmetry.space_group_name_H-M   'P 1'
#
loop_
_entity.id
_entity.type
_entity.pdbx_description
1 polymer ?
#
loop_
_entity_poly.entity_id
_entity_poly.type
_entity_poly.pdbx_seq_one_letter_code
_entity_poly.pdbx_strand_id
1 'polypeptide(L)'
;MSKIGLMEVKQALRDKRFRDALPESFTEELQKYQKNPGCACNIPFYKKVMTEAKEQLQQYFPNRSVANLEEDAKKLMENHWSVINCHVDELEGKLKNLPSGRKQIAVTRFEDQVTVVVNELDVVY
;
A
#
# COMPACT_ATOMS: atom_id res chain seq x y z
N MET A 1 -0.01 9.30 13.23
CA MET A 1 0.91 8.25 13.73
C MET A 1 1.49 7.52 12.53
N SER A 2 2.81 7.33 12.45
CA SER A 2 3.43 6.57 11.35
C SER A 2 3.11 5.09 11.49
N LYS A 3 2.59 4.46 10.44
CA LYS A 3 2.34 3.01 10.41
C LYS A 3 3.65 2.23 10.19
N ILE A 4 3.73 1.02 10.72
CA ILE A 4 4.79 0.04 10.42
C ILE A 4 4.35 -0.71 9.17
N GLY A 5 5.01 -0.43 8.04
CA GLY A 5 4.80 -1.13 6.78
C GLY A 5 5.91 -2.13 6.47
N LEU A 6 5.91 -2.63 5.23
CA LEU A 6 6.92 -3.59 4.77
C LEU A 6 8.35 -3.03 4.84
N MET A 7 8.53 -1.72 4.72
CA MET A 7 9.86 -1.08 4.77
C MET A 7 10.41 -1.06 6.19
N GLU A 8 9.60 -0.72 7.19
CA GLU A 8 9.96 -0.78 8.59
C GLU A 8 10.31 -2.21 9.02
N VAL A 9 9.56 -3.21 8.55
CA VAL A 9 9.85 -4.63 8.82
C VAL A 9 11.18 -5.05 8.19
N LYS A 10 11.43 -4.67 6.94
CA LYS A 10 12.73 -4.93 6.29
C LYS A 10 13.89 -4.29 7.04
N GLN A 11 13.70 -3.09 7.58
CA GLN A 11 14.72 -2.40 8.37
C GLN A 11 14.92 -3.10 9.72
N ALA A 12 13.84 -3.43 10.42
CA ALA A 12 13.89 -4.10 11.72
C ALA A 12 14.56 -5.49 11.63
N LEU A 13 14.28 -6.27 10.59
CA LEU A 13 14.90 -7.59 10.37
C LEU A 13 16.41 -7.55 10.14
N ARG A 14 16.99 -6.39 9.79
CA ARG A 14 18.45 -6.22 9.73
C ARG A 14 19.05 -6.08 11.12
N ASP A 15 18.29 -5.56 12.10
CA ASP A 15 18.74 -5.46 13.47
C ASP A 15 18.75 -6.84 14.14
N LYS A 16 19.84 -7.16 14.83
CA LYS A 16 19.95 -8.39 15.61
C LYS A 16 18.96 -8.41 16.78
N ARG A 17 18.75 -7.27 17.45
CA ARG A 17 17.88 -7.14 18.63
C ARG A 17 16.43 -7.53 18.30
N PHE A 18 15.95 -7.10 17.15
CA PHE A 18 14.61 -7.47 16.69
C PHE A 18 14.52 -8.95 16.33
N ARG A 19 15.53 -9.47 15.62
CA ARG A 19 15.60 -10.90 15.26
C ARG A 19 15.60 -11.82 16.48
N ASP A 20 16.34 -11.44 17.53
CA ASP A 20 16.43 -12.20 18.77
C ASP A 20 15.11 -12.14 19.59
N ALA A 21 14.26 -11.14 19.33
CA ALA A 21 12.95 -11.00 19.97
C ALA A 21 11.82 -11.75 19.24
N LEU A 22 12.06 -12.28 18.02
CA LEU A 22 11.04 -13.01 17.27
C LEU A 22 10.75 -14.39 17.89
N PRO A 23 9.50 -14.89 17.77
CA PRO A 23 9.16 -16.23 18.23
C PRO A 23 9.97 -17.33 17.54
N GLU A 24 10.15 -18.46 18.22
CA GLU A 24 10.92 -19.60 17.70
C GLU A 24 10.37 -20.15 16.37
N SER A 25 9.06 -19.99 16.11
CA SER A 25 8.41 -20.37 14.85
C SER A 25 8.98 -19.67 13.61
N PHE A 26 9.73 -18.57 13.77
CA PHE A 26 10.37 -17.83 12.69
C PHE A 26 11.80 -18.29 12.38
N THR A 27 12.37 -19.19 13.19
CA THR A 27 13.81 -19.53 13.14
C THR A 27 14.27 -20.00 11.77
N GLU A 28 13.54 -20.91 11.13
CA GLU A 28 13.91 -21.44 9.81
C GLU A 28 13.87 -20.37 8.71
N GLU A 29 12.83 -19.54 8.71
CA GLU A 29 12.64 -18.49 7.71
C GLU A 29 13.66 -17.36 7.91
N LEU A 30 14.00 -17.07 9.16
CA LEU A 30 15.02 -16.10 9.53
C LEU A 30 16.42 -16.55 9.08
N GLN A 31 16.73 -17.84 9.16
CA GLN A 31 17.97 -18.39 8.60
C GLN A 31 18.00 -18.26 7.07
N LYS A 32 16.88 -18.51 6.39
CA LYS A 32 16.76 -18.31 4.93
C LYS A 32 16.94 -16.83 4.56
N TYR A 33 16.31 -15.92 5.30
CA TYR A 33 16.45 -14.49 5.12
C TYR A 33 17.90 -14.02 5.29
N GLN A 34 18.61 -14.47 6.32
CA GLN A 34 20.00 -14.06 6.57
C GLN A 34 20.96 -14.44 5.45
N LYS A 35 20.69 -15.53 4.73
CA LYS A 35 21.49 -15.95 3.56
C LYS A 35 21.34 -14.98 2.38
N ASN A 36 20.16 -14.37 2.22
CA ASN A 36 19.92 -13.40 1.13
C ASN A 36 18.85 -12.37 1.52
N PRO A 37 19.20 -11.34 2.32
CA PRO A 37 18.22 -10.40 2.88
C PRO A 37 17.62 -9.44 1.83
N GLY A 38 18.27 -9.30 0.67
CA GLY A 38 17.79 -8.49 -0.46
C GLY A 38 16.82 -9.22 -1.40
N CYS A 39 16.61 -10.52 -1.22
CA CYS A 39 15.79 -11.31 -2.13
C CYS A 39 14.32 -10.87 -2.14
N ALA A 40 13.75 -10.73 -3.34
CA ALA A 40 12.30 -10.54 -3.52
C ALA A 40 11.48 -11.73 -2.98
N CYS A 41 12.09 -12.92 -2.91
CA CYS A 41 11.48 -14.13 -2.35
C CYS A 41 11.14 -14.02 -0.85
N ASN A 42 11.65 -13.01 -0.13
CA ASN A 42 11.36 -12.81 1.29
C ASN A 42 10.05 -12.05 1.55
N ILE A 43 9.33 -11.61 0.51
CA ILE A 43 8.05 -10.89 0.67
C ILE A 43 7.03 -11.66 1.53
N PRO A 44 6.81 -12.98 1.35
CA PRO A 44 5.91 -13.76 2.21
C PRO A 44 6.34 -13.74 3.68
N PHE A 45 7.64 -13.81 3.94
CA PHE A 45 8.19 -13.74 5.30
C PHE A 45 7.92 -12.38 5.95
N TYR A 46 8.11 -11.27 5.22
CA TYR A 46 7.80 -9.94 5.75
C TYR A 46 6.30 -9.80 6.09
N LYS A 47 5.42 -10.33 5.24
CA LYS A 47 3.97 -10.34 5.51
C LYS A 47 3.66 -11.15 6.76
N LYS A 48 4.28 -12.33 6.92
CA LYS A 48 4.11 -13.18 8.09
C LYS A 48 4.55 -12.49 9.39
N VAL A 49 5.67 -11.77 9.37
CA VAL A 49 6.12 -10.95 10.52
C VAL A 49 5.08 -9.87 10.86
N MET A 50 4.47 -9.23 9.87
CA MET A 50 3.42 -8.22 10.10
C MET A 50 2.12 -8.80 10.67
N THR A 51 1.80 -10.05 10.38
CA THR A 51 0.56 -10.68 10.83
C THR A 51 0.72 -11.38 12.18
N GLU A 52 1.80 -12.12 12.36
CA GLU A 52 2.01 -13.03 13.50
C GLU A 52 2.95 -12.46 14.58
N ALA A 53 3.86 -11.53 14.25
CA ALA A 53 4.82 -10.94 15.20
C ALA A 53 4.49 -9.48 15.57
N LYS A 54 3.19 -9.17 15.69
CA LYS A 54 2.70 -7.81 15.98
C LYS A 54 3.20 -7.28 17.32
N GLU A 55 3.25 -8.13 18.34
CA GLU A 55 3.71 -7.76 19.68
C GLU A 55 5.17 -7.32 19.67
N GLN A 56 6.02 -8.08 18.98
CA GLN A 56 7.45 -7.80 18.82
C GLN A 56 7.67 -6.52 18.01
N LEU A 57 6.88 -6.31 16.95
CA LEU A 57 6.90 -5.05 16.19
C LEU A 57 6.49 -3.85 17.03
N GLN A 58 5.47 -4.01 17.89
CA GLN A 58 5.01 -2.96 18.79
C GLN A 58 6.03 -2.64 19.88
N GLN A 59 6.68 -3.67 20.43
CA GLN A 59 7.77 -3.49 21.40
C GLN A 59 8.98 -2.78 20.79
N TYR A 60 9.32 -3.13 19.54
CA TYR A 60 10.46 -2.52 18.84
C TYR A 60 10.16 -1.10 18.33
N PHE A 61 8.90 -0.81 17.97
CA PHE A 61 8.43 0.51 17.55
C PHE A 61 7.28 1.02 18.46
N PRO A 62 7.58 1.43 19.70
CA PRO A 62 6.55 1.71 20.72
C PRO A 62 5.54 2.81 20.34
N ASN A 63 5.94 3.75 19.47
CA ASN A 63 5.11 4.89 19.05
C ASN A 63 4.48 4.71 17.65
N ARG A 64 4.49 3.50 17.09
CA ARG A 64 3.94 3.21 15.77
C ARG A 64 2.89 2.11 15.86
N SER A 65 1.96 2.07 14.92
CA SER A 65 0.97 1.00 14.82
C SER A 65 1.29 0.09 13.64
N VAL A 66 1.11 -1.23 13.80
CA VAL A 66 1.28 -2.18 12.70
C VAL A 66 0.21 -1.92 11.64
N ALA A 67 0.61 -1.70 10.39
CA ALA A 67 -0.35 -1.52 9.29
C ALA A 67 -1.18 -2.79 9.10
N ASN A 68 -2.50 -2.63 8.98
CA ASN A 68 -3.39 -3.73 8.65
C ASN A 68 -3.35 -3.96 7.14
N LEU A 69 -2.51 -4.91 6.70
CA LEU A 69 -2.30 -5.22 5.29
C LEU A 69 -3.59 -5.57 4.54
N GLU A 70 -4.55 -6.21 5.21
CA GLU A 70 -5.84 -6.57 4.60
C GLU A 70 -6.76 -5.37 4.42
N GLU A 71 -6.77 -4.46 5.40
CA GLU A 71 -7.57 -3.24 5.34
C GLU A 71 -6.99 -2.24 4.33
N ASP A 72 -5.66 -2.10 4.29
CA ASP A 72 -4.98 -1.28 3.28
C ASP A 72 -5.17 -1.89 1.87
N ALA A 73 -5.17 -3.22 1.73
CA ALA A 73 -5.50 -3.88 0.46
C ALA A 73 -6.97 -3.69 0.06
N LYS A 74 -7.92 -3.73 1.01
CA LYS A 74 -9.33 -3.44 0.76
C LYS A 74 -9.53 -2.00 0.31
N LYS A 75 -8.88 -1.03 0.95
CA LYS A 75 -8.93 0.39 0.57
C LYS A 75 -8.36 0.64 -0.83
N LEU A 76 -7.28 -0.05 -1.21
CA LEU A 76 -6.74 -0.02 -2.58
C LEU A 76 -7.64 -0.69 -3.62
N MET A 77 -8.62 -1.49 -3.18
CA MET A 77 -9.62 -2.13 -4.04
C MET A 77 -10.94 -1.37 -4.11
N GLU A 78 -11.13 -0.34 -3.29
CA GLU A 78 -12.33 0.49 -3.33
C GLU A 78 -12.27 1.37 -4.58
N ASN A 79 -13.16 1.06 -5.53
CA ASN A 79 -13.29 1.83 -6.76
C ASN A 79 -14.14 3.08 -6.48
N HIS A 80 -13.57 4.26 -6.69
CA HIS A 80 -14.30 5.52 -6.61
C HIS A 80 -14.64 6.00 -8.02
N TRP A 81 -15.85 5.69 -8.45
CA TRP A 81 -16.34 6.05 -9.78
C TRP A 81 -16.95 7.45 -9.79
N SER A 82 -16.57 8.26 -10.77
CA SER A 82 -17.24 9.52 -11.09
C SER A 82 -17.42 9.66 -12.61
N VAL A 83 -18.40 10.46 -13.02
CA VAL A 83 -18.70 10.73 -14.43
C VAL A 83 -18.68 12.23 -14.64
N ILE A 84 -17.90 12.68 -15.61
CA ILE A 84 -17.83 14.07 -16.06
C ILE A 84 -18.50 14.14 -17.43
N ASN A 85 -19.58 14.90 -17.51
CA ASN A 85 -20.18 15.30 -18.78
C ASN A 85 -19.93 16.80 -18.96
N CYS A 86 -19.29 17.18 -20.06
CA CYS A 86 -18.96 18.58 -20.32
C CYS A 86 -18.84 18.86 -21.82
N HIS A 87 -18.86 20.15 -22.16
CA HIS A 87 -18.46 20.60 -23.48
C HIS A 87 -16.95 20.34 -23.68
N VAL A 88 -16.49 20.17 -24.93
CA VAL A 88 -15.07 19.91 -25.24
C VAL A 88 -14.13 21.00 -24.70
N ASP A 89 -14.59 22.25 -24.68
CA ASP A 89 -13.80 23.40 -24.17
C ASP A 89 -13.61 23.39 -22.64
N GLU A 90 -14.48 22.69 -21.91
CA GLU A 90 -14.42 22.62 -20.45
C GLU A 90 -13.58 21.43 -19.97
N LEU A 91 -13.30 20.48 -20.86
CA LEU A 91 -12.68 19.19 -20.53
C LEU A 91 -11.36 19.36 -19.79
N GLU A 92 -10.47 20.22 -20.30
CA GLU A 92 -9.15 20.44 -19.70
C GLU A 92 -9.26 20.95 -18.25
N GLY A 93 -10.16 21.91 -18.02
CA GLY A 93 -10.42 22.45 -16.69
C GLY A 93 -10.98 21.40 -15.73
N LYS A 94 -11.91 20.56 -16.20
CA LYS A 94 -12.48 19.47 -15.41
C LYS A 94 -11.44 18.41 -15.05
N LEU A 95 -10.59 18.02 -15.99
CA LEU A 95 -9.52 17.03 -15.75
C LEU A 95 -8.44 17.55 -14.80
N LYS A 96 -8.09 18.84 -14.86
CA LYS A 96 -7.14 19.47 -13.92
C LYS A 96 -7.65 19.51 -12.48
N ASN A 97 -8.96 19.54 -12.30
CA ASN A 97 -9.60 19.57 -10.98
C ASN A 97 -9.76 18.18 -10.36
N LEU A 98 -9.37 17.10 -11.06
CA LEU A 98 -9.36 15.77 -10.47
C LEU A 98 -8.31 15.69 -9.36
N PRO A 99 -8.59 14.96 -8.27
CA PRO A 99 -7.64 14.80 -7.16
C PRO A 99 -6.33 14.15 -7.64
N SER A 100 -5.23 14.31 -6.91
CA SER A 100 -4.00 13.57 -7.21
C SER A 100 -4.17 12.07 -6.96
N GLY A 101 -3.39 11.23 -7.64
CA GLY A 101 -3.41 9.77 -7.44
C GLY A 101 -3.75 8.99 -8.71
N ARG A 102 -3.59 7.67 -8.64
CA ARG A 102 -3.78 6.78 -9.79
C ARG A 102 -5.26 6.69 -10.19
N LYS A 103 -5.52 6.84 -11.48
CA LYS A 103 -6.87 6.81 -12.07
C LYS A 103 -6.92 5.90 -13.27
N GLN A 104 -8.05 5.23 -13.45
CA GLN A 104 -8.43 4.66 -14.75
C GLN A 104 -9.48 5.58 -15.36
N ILE A 105 -9.36 5.83 -16.65
CA ILE A 105 -10.24 6.77 -17.34
C ILE A 105 -10.74 6.10 -18.62
N ALA A 106 -12.05 6.19 -18.86
CA ALA A 106 -12.67 5.89 -20.14
C ALA A 106 -13.33 7.16 -20.69
N VAL A 107 -13.11 7.48 -21.96
CA VAL A 107 -13.60 8.70 -22.58
C VAL A 107 -14.40 8.36 -23.83
N THR A 108 -15.54 9.01 -24.00
CA THR A 108 -16.30 9.01 -25.24
C THR A 108 -16.69 10.43 -25.61
N ARG A 109 -16.84 10.70 -26.90
CA ARG A 109 -17.23 12.00 -27.45
C ARG A 109 -18.34 11.80 -28.48
N PHE A 110 -19.33 12.68 -28.44
CA PHE A 110 -20.34 12.82 -29.47
C PHE A 110 -20.53 14.31 -29.76
N GLU A 111 -20.31 14.72 -31.01
CA GLU A 111 -20.28 16.13 -31.41
C GLU A 111 -19.35 16.94 -30.48
N ASP A 112 -19.85 17.98 -29.81
CA ASP A 112 -19.06 18.81 -28.89
C ASP A 112 -19.24 18.45 -27.41
N GLN A 113 -19.91 17.33 -27.13
CA GLN A 113 -20.08 16.78 -25.80
C GLN A 113 -19.08 15.64 -25.54
N VAL A 114 -18.47 15.67 -24.35
CA VAL A 114 -17.53 14.66 -23.88
C VAL A 114 -18.05 14.04 -22.59
N THR A 115 -18.02 12.71 -22.52
CA THR A 115 -18.29 11.93 -21.32
C THR A 115 -17.00 11.24 -20.89
N VAL A 116 -16.57 11.51 -19.67
CA VAL A 116 -15.40 10.89 -19.04
C VAL A 116 -15.86 10.09 -17.83
N VAL A 117 -15.57 8.79 -17.80
CA VAL A 117 -15.74 7.93 -16.63
C VAL A 117 -14.39 7.80 -15.95
N VAL A 118 -14.31 8.21 -14.69
CA VAL A 118 -13.08 8.17 -13.89
C VAL A 118 -13.27 7.14 -12.77
N ASN A 119 -12.29 6.26 -12.62
CA ASN A 119 -12.15 5.40 -11.44
C ASN A 119 -10.89 5.81 -10.69
N GLU A 120 -11.04 6.30 -9.47
CA GLU A 120 -9.90 6.62 -8.61
C GLU A 120 -9.51 5.37 -7.82
N LEU A 121 -8.26 4.92 -8.01
CA LEU A 121 -7.72 3.70 -7.40
C LEU A 121 -6.90 3.98 -6.14
N ASP A 122 -6.31 5.17 -6.05
CA ASP A 122 -5.49 5.61 -4.92
C ASP A 122 -6.01 6.99 -4.47
N VAL A 123 -7.08 7.03 -3.67
CA VAL A 123 -7.52 8.28 -3.04
C VAL A 123 -6.56 8.58 -1.89
N VAL A 124 -5.51 9.36 -2.17
CA VAL A 124 -4.65 9.92 -1.14
C VAL A 124 -5.35 11.16 -0.60
N TYR A 125 -5.97 11.04 0.58
CA TYR A 125 -6.51 12.17 1.35
C TYR A 125 -5.41 13.03 1.98
#